data_AF-B5YNN7-F1
#
_entry.id   AF-B5YNN7-F1
#
_cell.length_a   1.000
_cell.length_b   1.000
_cell.length_c   1.000
_cell.angle_alpha   90.00
_cell.angle_beta   90.00
_cell.angle_gamma   90.00
#
_symmetry.space_group_name_H-M   'P 1'
#
loop_
_entity.id
_entity.type
_entity.pdbx_description
1 polymer ?
#
loop_
_entity_poly.entity_id
_entity_poly.type
_entity_poly.pdbx_seq_one_letter_code
_entity_poly.pdbx_strand_id
1 'polypeptide(L)'
;MRKRKRVLRDLEDMLCRWSDETFFAKNAALNDDDNTNRKVPPTSSPALLSFGSYRLSVHTPSSDIDCLVLAPPHLTRDDFFTTWVTALQNEARVKELHPVSGAYTPVIKFEIEGVKIDLIFARLNEPTINNHDELDEIKEMELDDTLLIGLDETSVRSINGVRVAQYLLSTLETTDKNRKNYDSATQVDNFRLTLRAVKEWARVHGLYSNVLGFLGGVNWAILVCWVCKRYPDAPASTLLQIFFKTFSTWKWPMPVLLSTQKQRPPEGVNNLPVWDPSSNFRDAKHLMPIITPCYPSMNSSYNVGEPQLRRLRDEFARASKLCSDVAFGTKKWGVLFEWNEFFQQHANYLQVDTVATNEDDFRAWFGLCEARMRLLIAGLESPGFGVRAYPFAKFFHRREDGGGGNYIASFFIALRFANKVWKVDLAPLVTDFLTVINSWDGREPTMDLMIRLVSRKDLPSFVFDAEKREEHITKPVLKPNNQQSSANRTDEDDVENQVNATTPSAKKNELDGSSTSSPSEFISPLKRTRIS
;
A
#
# COMPACT_ATOMS: atom_id res chain seq x y z
N MET A 1 12.89 1.43 -15.34
CA MET A 1 13.21 2.87 -15.23
C MET A 1 12.74 3.71 -16.42
N ARG A 2 13.27 3.54 -17.64
CA ARG A 2 12.89 4.37 -18.81
C ARG A 2 11.38 4.45 -19.07
N LYS A 3 10.69 3.32 -19.01
CA LYS A 3 9.22 3.23 -19.16
C LYS A 3 8.46 4.09 -18.14
N ARG A 4 8.84 4.04 -16.86
CA ARG A 4 8.21 4.84 -15.78
C ARG A 4 8.41 6.34 -16.00
N LYS A 5 9.61 6.76 -16.41
CA LYS A 5 9.91 8.16 -16.75
C LYS A 5 9.05 8.68 -17.91
N ARG A 6 8.91 7.88 -18.98
CA ARG A 6 8.03 8.23 -20.11
C ARG A 6 6.58 8.37 -19.65
N VAL A 7 6.05 7.37 -18.92
CA VAL A 7 4.69 7.41 -18.37
C VAL A 7 4.43 8.68 -17.55
N LEU A 8 5.37 9.08 -16.69
CA LEU A 8 5.20 10.29 -15.88
C LEU A 8 5.21 11.57 -16.73
N ARG A 9 6.03 11.63 -17.77
CA ARG A 9 6.03 12.75 -18.72
C ARG A 9 4.71 12.85 -19.46
N ASP A 10 4.24 11.74 -20.03
CA ASP A 10 2.97 11.69 -20.74
C ASP A 10 1.79 12.09 -19.82
N LEU A 11 1.83 11.65 -18.55
CA LEU A 11 0.82 11.98 -17.55
C LEU A 11 0.85 13.48 -17.19
N GLU A 12 2.03 14.08 -17.08
CA GLU A 12 2.18 15.52 -16.86
C GLU A 12 1.67 16.33 -18.06
N ASP A 13 1.96 15.90 -19.29
CA ASP A 13 1.42 16.53 -20.51
C ASP A 13 -0.11 16.42 -20.59
N MET A 14 -0.68 15.31 -20.11
CA MET A 14 -2.14 15.15 -19.97
C MET A 14 -2.72 16.12 -18.94
N LEU A 15 -2.05 16.29 -17.79
CA LEU A 15 -2.48 17.22 -16.74
C LEU A 15 -2.45 18.67 -17.22
N CYS A 16 -1.43 19.07 -17.97
CA CYS A 16 -1.35 20.41 -18.56
C CYS A 16 -2.53 20.67 -19.52
N ARG A 17 -2.81 19.74 -20.44
CA ARG A 17 -3.95 19.85 -21.36
C ARG A 17 -5.29 19.92 -20.62
N TRP A 18 -5.50 19.04 -19.64
CA TRP A 18 -6.70 19.06 -18.80
C TRP A 18 -6.86 20.39 -18.04
N SER A 19 -5.75 20.97 -17.57
CA SER A 19 -5.74 22.27 -16.88
C SER A 19 -6.23 23.40 -17.78
N ASP A 20 -5.74 23.45 -19.02
CA ASP A 20 -6.14 24.45 -20.03
C ASP A 20 -7.61 24.29 -20.42
N GLU A 21 -8.03 23.06 -20.73
CA GLU A 21 -9.42 22.74 -21.07
C GLU A 21 -10.39 23.16 -19.95
N THR A 22 -10.04 22.84 -18.70
CA THR A 22 -10.84 23.22 -17.53
C THR A 22 -10.87 24.73 -17.33
N PHE A 23 -9.76 25.43 -17.56
CA PHE A 23 -9.71 26.90 -17.49
C PHE A 23 -10.66 27.54 -18.52
N PHE A 24 -10.60 27.10 -19.78
CA PHE A 24 -11.47 27.63 -20.83
C PHE A 24 -12.94 27.29 -20.58
N ALA A 25 -13.26 26.07 -20.15
CA ALA A 25 -14.62 25.66 -19.84
C ALA A 25 -15.25 26.53 -18.73
N LYS A 26 -14.51 26.79 -17.64
CA LYS A 26 -14.98 27.64 -16.54
C LYS A 26 -15.16 29.11 -16.95
N ASN A 27 -14.26 29.65 -17.78
CA ASN A 27 -14.41 31.02 -18.27
C ASN A 27 -15.54 31.16 -19.30
N ALA A 28 -15.76 30.14 -20.14
CA ALA A 28 -16.90 30.13 -21.06
C ALA A 28 -18.23 30.11 -20.30
N ALA A 29 -18.34 29.36 -19.20
CA ALA A 29 -19.52 29.34 -18.35
C ALA A 29 -19.79 30.65 -17.58
N LEU A 30 -18.79 31.54 -17.47
CA LEU A 30 -18.91 32.84 -16.81
C LEU A 30 -19.20 34.00 -17.80
N ASN A 31 -18.95 33.80 -19.10
CA ASN A 31 -19.08 34.82 -20.14
C ASN A 31 -20.36 34.64 -20.98
N ASP A 32 -21.53 34.68 -20.34
CA ASP A 32 -22.81 34.87 -21.03
C ASP A 32 -23.06 36.36 -21.37
N ASP A 33 -22.15 37.26 -20.97
CA ASP A 33 -22.13 38.67 -21.38
C ASP A 33 -20.95 38.95 -22.34
N ASP A 34 -21.33 39.51 -23.49
CA ASP A 34 -20.54 39.80 -24.68
C ASP A 34 -19.30 40.67 -24.41
N ASN A 35 -18.12 40.06 -24.25
CA ASN A 35 -16.85 40.74 -24.57
C ASN A 35 -15.68 39.78 -24.86
N THR A 36 -15.18 39.86 -26.09
CA THR A 36 -14.20 38.98 -26.73
C THR A 36 -12.75 39.29 -26.32
N ASN A 37 -12.42 39.19 -25.03
CA ASN A 37 -11.01 39.10 -24.62
C ASN A 37 -10.67 37.63 -24.34
N ARG A 38 -10.01 36.96 -25.29
CA ARG A 38 -9.44 35.61 -25.10
C ARG A 38 -8.47 35.68 -23.91
N LYS A 39 -8.93 35.33 -22.72
CA LYS A 39 -8.08 35.20 -21.54
C LYS A 39 -7.08 34.07 -21.82
N VAL A 40 -5.80 34.44 -21.90
CA VAL A 40 -4.70 33.48 -21.93
C VAL A 40 -4.75 32.68 -20.64
N PRO A 41 -4.52 31.35 -20.66
CA PRO A 41 -4.38 30.56 -19.44
C PRO A 41 -3.34 31.21 -18.52
N PRO A 42 -3.53 31.20 -17.19
CA PRO A 42 -2.51 31.66 -16.27
C PRO A 42 -1.20 30.94 -16.56
N THR A 43 -0.06 31.63 -16.42
CA THR A 43 1.29 31.10 -16.65
C THR A 43 1.69 29.93 -15.72
N SER A 44 0.78 29.45 -14.87
CA SER A 44 0.99 28.38 -13.90
C SER A 44 0.33 27.08 -14.36
N SER A 45 1.11 26.20 -14.97
CA SER A 45 0.72 24.81 -15.27
C SER A 45 0.78 23.93 -14.01
N PRO A 46 -0.05 22.87 -13.91
CA PRO A 46 0.08 21.89 -12.84
C PRO A 46 1.46 21.21 -12.87
N ALA A 47 1.95 20.82 -11.70
CA ALA A 47 3.19 20.06 -11.56
C ALA A 47 2.92 18.65 -11.05
N LEU A 48 3.54 17.65 -11.69
CA LEU A 48 3.50 16.27 -11.24
C LEU A 48 4.75 15.92 -10.42
N LEU A 49 4.56 15.68 -9.13
CA LEU A 49 5.65 15.39 -8.20
C LEU A 49 5.56 13.94 -7.71
N SER A 50 6.57 13.13 -8.00
CA SER A 50 6.65 11.80 -7.39
C SER A 50 7.10 11.88 -5.93
N PHE A 51 6.60 10.98 -5.09
CA PHE A 51 7.10 10.76 -3.73
C PHE A 51 7.28 9.27 -3.44
N GLY A 52 7.38 8.93 -2.15
CA GLY A 52 7.42 7.54 -1.71
C GLY A 52 8.64 6.78 -2.24
N SER A 53 8.45 5.49 -2.52
CA SER A 53 9.56 4.59 -2.83
C SER A 53 10.21 4.88 -4.18
N TYR A 54 9.44 5.41 -5.14
CA TYR A 54 9.96 5.79 -6.46
C TYR A 54 10.88 7.00 -6.34
N ARG A 55 10.44 8.07 -5.66
CA ARG A 55 11.27 9.28 -5.42
C ARG A 55 12.54 8.98 -4.66
N LEU A 56 12.45 8.13 -3.64
CA LEU A 56 13.62 7.68 -2.87
C LEU A 56 14.52 6.70 -3.64
N SER A 57 14.14 6.28 -4.85
CA SER A 57 14.87 5.28 -5.67
C SER A 57 15.05 3.92 -4.97
N VAL A 58 14.07 3.49 -4.19
CA VAL A 58 14.06 2.20 -3.46
C VAL A 58 12.80 1.37 -3.77
N HIS A 59 12.22 1.60 -4.94
CA HIS A 59 11.10 0.85 -5.48
C HIS A 59 11.56 -0.50 -6.04
N THR A 60 10.67 -1.49 -6.02
CA THR A 60 10.83 -2.80 -6.67
C THR A 60 10.19 -2.77 -8.07
N PRO A 61 10.42 -3.77 -8.94
CA PRO A 61 9.80 -3.81 -10.26
C PRO A 61 8.26 -3.72 -10.22
N SER A 62 7.64 -4.30 -9.20
CA SER A 62 6.19 -4.34 -8.97
C SER A 62 5.62 -3.13 -8.20
N SER A 63 6.47 -2.22 -7.70
CA SER A 63 5.99 -1.06 -6.94
C SER A 63 5.14 -0.14 -7.81
N ASP A 64 4.14 0.48 -7.22
CA ASP A 64 3.45 1.65 -7.72
C ASP A 64 4.37 2.88 -7.79
N ILE A 65 3.88 3.96 -8.41
CA ILE A 65 4.45 5.30 -8.30
C ILE A 65 3.43 6.18 -7.59
N ASP A 66 3.83 6.65 -6.41
CA ASP A 66 3.09 7.66 -5.68
C ASP A 66 3.35 9.04 -6.30
N CYS A 67 2.29 9.73 -6.74
CA CYS A 67 2.36 11.01 -7.42
C CYS A 67 1.41 12.03 -6.80
N LEU A 68 1.88 13.27 -6.66
CA LEU A 68 1.09 14.43 -6.29
C LEU A 68 0.92 15.33 -7.51
N VAL A 69 -0.32 15.69 -7.81
CA VAL A 69 -0.62 16.86 -8.65
C VAL A 69 -0.63 18.08 -7.76
N LEU A 70 0.31 18.98 -7.99
CA LEU A 70 0.29 20.32 -7.42
C LEU A 70 -0.38 21.25 -8.43
N ALA A 71 -1.61 21.63 -8.13
CA ALA A 71 -2.49 22.29 -9.08
C ALA A 71 -2.56 23.81 -8.87
N PRO A 72 -2.65 24.59 -9.96
CA PRO A 72 -2.91 26.03 -9.90
C PRO A 72 -4.31 26.35 -9.32
N PRO A 73 -4.55 27.61 -8.90
CA PRO A 73 -5.76 27.99 -8.16
C PRO A 73 -7.10 27.71 -8.87
N HIS A 74 -7.13 27.69 -10.21
CA HIS A 74 -8.36 27.46 -10.99
C HIS A 74 -8.82 26.00 -10.99
N LEU A 75 -7.93 25.06 -10.66
CA LEU A 75 -8.26 23.63 -10.57
C LEU A 75 -8.64 23.27 -9.15
N THR A 76 -9.82 22.68 -8.97
CA THR A 76 -10.33 22.24 -7.68
C THR A 76 -10.21 20.73 -7.52
N ARG A 77 -10.37 20.27 -6.28
CA ARG A 77 -10.43 18.83 -5.98
C ARG A 77 -11.66 18.17 -6.62
N ASP A 78 -12.75 18.92 -6.79
CA ASP A 78 -13.92 18.41 -7.49
C ASP A 78 -13.61 18.14 -8.96
N ASP A 79 -12.95 19.08 -9.65
CA ASP A 79 -12.48 18.86 -11.03
C ASP A 79 -11.56 17.63 -11.12
N PHE A 80 -10.66 17.45 -10.14
CA PHE A 80 -9.76 16.30 -10.08
C PHE A 80 -10.50 14.96 -9.94
N PHE A 81 -11.63 14.91 -9.23
CA PHE A 81 -12.44 13.69 -9.08
C PHE A 81 -13.60 13.58 -10.08
N THR A 82 -13.79 14.56 -10.95
CA THR A 82 -14.84 14.58 -11.97
C THR A 82 -14.23 14.68 -13.37
N THR A 83 -13.89 15.87 -13.85
CA THR A 83 -13.42 16.11 -15.22
C THR A 83 -12.10 15.42 -15.52
N TRP A 84 -11.18 15.32 -14.55
CA TRP A 84 -9.94 14.56 -14.72
C TRP A 84 -10.16 13.05 -14.76
N VAL A 85 -11.09 12.53 -13.94
CA VAL A 85 -11.48 11.11 -14.00
C VAL A 85 -12.06 10.79 -15.37
N THR A 86 -12.91 11.66 -15.92
CA THR A 86 -13.43 11.53 -17.29
C THR A 86 -12.31 11.56 -18.33
N ALA A 87 -11.32 12.46 -18.19
CA ALA A 87 -10.17 12.51 -19.08
C ALA A 87 -9.35 11.20 -19.04
N LEU A 88 -9.16 10.62 -17.85
CA LEU A 88 -8.49 9.31 -17.68
C LEU A 88 -9.31 8.15 -18.26
N GLN A 89 -10.64 8.16 -18.12
CA GLN A 89 -11.52 7.15 -18.71
C GLN A 89 -11.45 7.13 -20.24
N ASN A 90 -11.25 8.30 -20.85
CA ASN A 90 -11.14 8.47 -22.30
C ASN A 90 -9.74 8.17 -22.86
N GLU A 91 -8.74 7.96 -21.99
CA GLU A 91 -7.39 7.60 -22.40
C GLU A 91 -7.25 6.07 -22.54
N ALA A 92 -7.16 5.58 -23.77
CA ALA A 92 -7.10 4.14 -24.07
C ALA A 92 -5.91 3.39 -23.42
N ARG A 93 -4.86 4.11 -23.01
CA ARG A 93 -3.70 3.54 -22.30
C ARG A 93 -3.96 3.28 -20.81
N VAL A 94 -5.02 3.86 -20.23
CA VAL A 94 -5.38 3.74 -18.81
C VAL A 94 -6.26 2.50 -18.59
N LYS A 95 -5.98 1.78 -17.50
CA LYS A 95 -6.69 0.59 -17.03
C LYS A 95 -6.86 0.64 -15.51
N GLU A 96 -7.74 -0.20 -14.97
CA GLU A 96 -7.94 -0.33 -13.52
C GLU A 96 -8.18 1.00 -12.80
N LEU A 97 -8.92 1.93 -13.43
CA LEU A 97 -9.16 3.27 -12.88
C LEU A 97 -10.11 3.19 -11.68
N HIS A 98 -9.64 3.63 -10.53
CA HIS A 98 -10.33 3.51 -9.26
C HIS A 98 -10.17 4.79 -8.42
N PRO A 99 -11.08 5.77 -8.59
CA PRO A 99 -11.10 7.00 -7.78
C PRO A 99 -11.63 6.71 -6.36
N VAL A 100 -10.93 7.21 -5.34
CA VAL A 100 -11.28 7.06 -3.92
C VAL A 100 -11.29 8.43 -3.24
N SER A 101 -12.40 9.15 -3.38
CA SER A 101 -12.56 10.49 -2.82
C SER A 101 -12.78 10.51 -1.30
N GLY A 102 -13.36 9.46 -0.74
CA GLY A 102 -13.68 9.34 0.70
C GLY A 102 -12.54 8.85 1.60
N ALA A 103 -11.36 8.59 1.05
CA ALA A 103 -10.21 8.13 1.83
C ALA A 103 -9.63 9.25 2.72
N TYR A 104 -8.85 8.87 3.74
CA TYR A 104 -8.12 9.84 4.57
C TYR A 104 -7.23 10.75 3.70
N THR A 105 -6.51 10.20 2.73
CA THR A 105 -5.90 11.01 1.66
C THR A 105 -6.59 10.62 0.36
N PRO A 106 -7.47 11.48 -0.19
CA PRO A 106 -8.16 11.20 -1.45
C PRO A 106 -7.17 10.89 -2.57
N VAL A 107 -7.42 9.80 -3.30
CA VAL A 107 -6.47 9.25 -4.28
C VAL A 107 -7.22 8.69 -5.50
N ILE A 108 -6.63 8.82 -6.68
CA ILE A 108 -7.05 8.12 -7.89
C ILE A 108 -5.98 7.08 -8.20
N LYS A 109 -6.37 5.79 -8.22
CA LYS A 109 -5.47 4.69 -8.55
C LYS A 109 -5.76 4.22 -9.96
N PHE A 110 -4.73 3.96 -10.74
CA PHE A 110 -4.88 3.43 -12.09
C PHE A 110 -3.58 2.77 -12.58
N GLU A 111 -3.68 2.07 -13.69
CA GLU A 111 -2.54 1.55 -14.43
C GLU A 111 -2.48 2.22 -15.80
N ILE A 112 -1.31 2.76 -16.17
CA ILE A 112 -1.07 3.28 -17.52
C ILE A 112 0.12 2.56 -18.13
N GLU A 113 -0.11 1.94 -19.29
CA GLU A 113 0.88 1.08 -19.94
C GLU A 113 1.52 0.00 -19.03
N GLY A 114 0.83 -0.55 -18.01
CA GLY A 114 1.46 -1.51 -17.07
C GLY A 114 2.23 -0.88 -15.91
N VAL A 115 2.15 0.45 -15.73
CA VAL A 115 2.70 1.15 -14.57
C VAL A 115 1.54 1.58 -13.66
N LYS A 116 1.53 1.06 -12.43
CA LYS A 116 0.55 1.44 -11.40
C LYS A 116 0.88 2.81 -10.84
N ILE A 117 -0.09 3.71 -10.81
CA ILE A 117 0.01 5.09 -10.35
C ILE A 117 -1.02 5.31 -9.25
N ASP A 118 -0.57 5.84 -8.12
CA ASP A 118 -1.42 6.38 -7.06
C ASP A 118 -1.30 7.90 -7.10
N LEU A 119 -2.33 8.58 -7.60
CA LEU A 119 -2.34 10.02 -7.87
C LEU A 119 -3.18 10.76 -6.83
N ILE A 120 -2.53 11.62 -6.05
CA ILE A 120 -3.17 12.50 -5.06
C ILE A 120 -3.11 13.96 -5.51
N PHE A 121 -3.91 14.82 -4.89
CA PHE A 121 -4.11 16.20 -5.34
C PHE A 121 -3.93 17.21 -4.19
N ALA A 122 -3.28 18.33 -4.51
CA ALA A 122 -3.27 19.53 -3.69
C ALA A 122 -3.36 20.76 -4.59
N ARG A 123 -4.19 21.72 -4.19
CA ARG A 123 -4.37 23.00 -4.89
C ARG A 123 -3.60 24.08 -4.17
N LEU A 124 -2.78 24.84 -4.89
CA LEU A 124 -2.13 26.04 -4.38
C LEU A 124 -3.10 27.22 -4.38
N ASN A 125 -2.92 28.15 -3.43
CA ASN A 125 -3.69 29.38 -3.39
C ASN A 125 -3.14 30.45 -4.35
N GLU A 126 -1.82 30.43 -4.57
CA GLU A 126 -1.15 31.32 -5.50
C GLU A 126 -0.65 30.54 -6.73
N PRO A 127 -0.59 31.16 -7.91
CA PRO A 127 0.01 30.57 -9.10
C PRO A 127 1.46 30.13 -8.81
N THR A 128 1.82 28.93 -9.21
CA THR A 128 3.21 28.47 -9.14
C THR A 128 4.06 29.32 -10.09
N ILE A 129 5.08 30.00 -9.56
CA ILE A 129 6.12 30.61 -10.40
C ILE A 129 7.06 29.48 -10.80
N ASN A 130 6.75 28.81 -11.90
CA ASN A 130 7.71 27.90 -12.54
C ASN A 130 8.73 28.77 -13.28
N ASN A 131 9.79 29.19 -12.60
CA ASN A 131 11.01 29.54 -13.31
C ASN A 131 11.74 28.24 -13.64
N HIS A 132 11.96 28.00 -14.94
CA HIS A 132 13.09 27.30 -15.55
C HIS A 132 12.74 26.16 -16.52
N ASP A 133 13.30 26.34 -17.73
CA ASP A 133 13.36 25.48 -18.91
C ASP A 133 14.33 24.26 -18.76
N GLU A 134 14.59 23.77 -17.55
CA GLU A 134 15.60 22.70 -17.36
C GLU A 134 14.99 21.34 -17.02
N LEU A 135 15.20 20.42 -17.97
CA LEU A 135 14.62 19.10 -18.17
C LEU A 135 15.35 17.99 -17.39
N ASP A 136 15.82 18.25 -16.17
CA ASP A 136 16.53 17.25 -15.37
C ASP A 136 15.64 16.51 -14.36
N GLU A 137 16.06 15.28 -14.07
CA GLU A 137 15.22 14.10 -13.82
C GLU A 137 14.39 14.07 -12.53
N ILE A 138 14.35 15.19 -11.80
CA ILE A 138 13.63 15.41 -10.56
C ILE A 138 13.27 16.90 -10.60
N LYS A 139 11.98 17.27 -10.68
CA LYS A 139 11.57 18.65 -10.38
C LYS A 139 12.04 18.98 -8.97
N GLU A 140 13.14 19.72 -8.84
CA GLU A 140 13.67 20.25 -7.59
C GLU A 140 12.90 21.52 -7.25
N MET A 141 11.61 21.35 -6.97
CA MET A 141 10.88 22.41 -6.29
C MET A 141 11.27 22.35 -4.81
N GLU A 142 11.77 23.45 -4.25
CA GLU A 142 11.93 23.55 -2.80
C GLU A 142 10.55 23.62 -2.15
N LEU A 143 10.12 22.53 -1.51
CA LEU A 143 8.84 22.44 -0.82
C LEU A 143 9.05 22.75 0.67
N ASP A 144 9.21 24.03 1.00
CA ASP A 144 9.31 24.46 2.38
C ASP A 144 7.92 24.58 3.05
N ASP A 145 7.89 25.11 4.27
CA ASP A 145 6.65 25.27 5.03
C ASP A 145 5.77 26.41 4.49
N THR A 146 6.31 27.36 3.71
CA THR A 146 5.57 28.51 3.14
C THR A 146 4.59 28.08 2.05
N LEU A 147 4.87 26.96 1.38
CA LEU A 147 3.94 26.35 0.43
C LEU A 147 2.59 25.98 1.07
N LEU A 148 2.53 25.85 2.40
CA LEU A 148 1.32 25.49 3.12
C LEU A 148 0.40 26.69 3.41
N ILE A 149 0.79 27.91 3.03
CA ILE A 149 0.05 29.14 3.34
C ILE A 149 -1.36 29.06 2.73
N GLY A 150 -2.35 29.18 3.62
CA GLY A 150 -3.79 29.09 3.32
C GLY A 150 -4.28 27.73 2.78
N LEU A 151 -3.48 26.66 2.80
CA LEU A 151 -3.93 25.36 2.30
C LEU A 151 -4.89 24.66 3.28
N ASP A 152 -5.88 23.96 2.74
CA ASP A 152 -6.77 23.10 3.53
C ASP A 152 -6.03 21.85 4.06
N GLU A 153 -6.54 21.25 5.15
CA GLU A 153 -5.88 20.10 5.81
C GLU A 153 -5.62 18.92 4.86
N THR A 154 -6.51 18.69 3.89
CA THR A 154 -6.36 17.60 2.91
C THR A 154 -5.22 17.91 1.96
N SER A 155 -5.11 19.15 1.47
CA SER A 155 -3.98 19.60 0.65
C SER A 155 -2.64 19.50 1.41
N VAL A 156 -2.59 19.94 2.68
CA VAL A 156 -1.37 19.82 3.50
C VAL A 156 -0.97 18.35 3.67
N ARG A 157 -1.93 17.47 3.94
CA ARG A 157 -1.72 16.03 4.04
C ARG A 157 -1.18 15.43 2.74
N SER A 158 -1.73 15.81 1.60
CA SER A 158 -1.27 15.37 0.29
C SER A 158 0.17 15.80 0.00
N ILE A 159 0.53 17.05 0.31
CA ILE A 159 1.87 17.61 0.07
C ILE A 159 2.93 16.99 0.99
N ASN A 160 2.55 16.62 2.22
CA ASN A 160 3.48 16.10 3.22
C ASN A 160 4.26 14.86 2.76
N GLY A 161 3.68 13.99 1.93
CA GLY A 161 4.38 12.84 1.37
C GLY A 161 5.63 13.24 0.57
N VAL A 162 5.49 14.28 -0.26
CA VAL A 162 6.59 14.82 -1.08
C VAL A 162 7.61 15.54 -0.21
N ARG A 163 7.15 16.39 0.72
CA ARG A 163 8.02 17.14 1.65
C ARG A 163 8.87 16.23 2.52
N VAL A 164 8.29 15.14 3.04
CA VAL A 164 9.07 14.15 3.81
C VAL A 164 10.12 13.48 2.94
N ALA A 165 9.76 13.03 1.72
CA ALA A 165 10.74 12.40 0.83
C ALA A 165 11.90 13.35 0.48
N GLN A 166 11.59 14.61 0.19
CA GLN A 166 12.60 15.66 -0.05
C GLN A 166 13.47 15.90 1.18
N TYR A 167 12.87 16.03 2.36
CA TYR A 167 13.60 16.21 3.61
C TYR A 167 14.61 15.09 3.86
N LEU A 168 14.23 13.82 3.63
CA LEU A 168 15.12 12.68 3.83
C LEU A 168 16.34 12.76 2.92
N LEU A 169 16.15 13.10 1.64
CA LEU A 169 17.24 13.22 0.67
C LEU A 169 18.12 14.44 0.98
N SER A 170 17.52 15.62 1.16
CA SER A 170 18.27 16.86 1.42
C SER A 170 19.05 16.80 2.72
N THR A 171 18.51 16.13 3.75
CA THR A 171 19.24 15.88 5.01
C THR A 171 20.52 15.10 4.76
N LEU A 172 20.46 14.06 3.92
CA LEU A 172 21.62 13.21 3.61
C LEU A 172 22.58 13.84 2.61
N GLU A 173 22.18 14.89 1.89
CA GLU A 173 23.06 15.64 0.98
C GLU A 173 23.80 16.79 1.67
N THR A 174 23.26 17.28 2.79
CA THR A 174 23.74 18.48 3.48
C THR A 174 24.50 18.19 4.78
N THR A 175 24.52 16.94 5.26
CA THR A 175 24.96 16.60 6.62
C THR A 175 26.40 17.04 6.94
N ASP A 176 27.29 17.27 5.96
CA ASP A 176 28.58 17.92 6.26
C ASP A 176 29.29 18.58 5.05
N LYS A 177 28.70 19.66 4.49
CA LYS A 177 29.31 20.41 3.36
C LYS A 177 30.68 21.02 3.68
N ASN A 178 31.06 21.14 4.95
CA ASN A 178 32.31 21.76 5.39
C ASN A 178 33.45 20.74 5.55
N ARG A 179 33.19 19.44 5.37
CA ARG A 179 34.18 18.39 5.56
C ARG A 179 34.94 18.11 4.26
N LYS A 180 36.28 18.17 4.33
CA LYS A 180 37.15 17.74 3.22
C LYS A 180 36.87 16.26 2.92
N ASN A 181 36.57 15.95 1.66
CA ASN A 181 36.28 14.60 1.11
C ASN A 181 34.90 14.02 1.43
N TYR A 182 33.90 14.84 1.76
CA TYR A 182 32.52 14.37 1.83
C TYR A 182 31.93 14.14 0.43
N ASP A 183 31.43 12.93 0.19
CA ASP A 183 30.69 12.57 -1.02
C ASP A 183 29.21 12.28 -0.65
N SER A 184 28.37 13.30 -0.85
CA SER A 184 26.92 13.21 -0.60
C SER A 184 26.26 12.13 -1.45
N ALA A 185 26.73 11.90 -2.69
CA ALA A 185 26.16 10.90 -3.57
C ALA A 185 26.37 9.49 -2.98
N THR A 186 27.56 9.22 -2.46
CA THR A 186 27.86 7.97 -1.76
C THR A 186 26.99 7.78 -0.52
N GLN A 187 26.73 8.83 0.28
CA GLN A 187 25.86 8.70 1.45
C GLN A 187 24.41 8.37 1.06
N VAL A 188 23.88 9.03 0.04
CA VAL A 188 22.53 8.77 -0.47
C VAL A 188 22.42 7.35 -1.04
N ASP A 189 23.44 6.85 -1.74
CA ASP A 189 23.45 5.49 -2.25
C ASP A 189 23.56 4.43 -1.14
N ASN A 190 24.37 4.70 -0.12
CA ASN A 190 24.42 3.87 1.09
C ASN A 190 23.07 3.84 1.82
N PHE A 191 22.36 4.97 1.91
CA PHE A 191 21.00 5.02 2.43
C PHE A 191 20.04 4.17 1.59
N ARG A 192 20.07 4.33 0.26
CA ARG A 192 19.20 3.57 -0.66
C ARG A 192 19.43 2.07 -0.53
N LEU A 193 20.68 1.63 -0.52
CA LEU A 193 21.03 0.21 -0.40
C LEU A 193 20.61 -0.36 0.96
N THR A 194 20.88 0.37 2.05
CA THR A 194 20.44 -0.02 3.41
C THR A 194 18.92 -0.11 3.50
N LEU A 195 18.20 0.87 2.94
CA LEU A 195 16.74 0.90 2.96
C LEU A 195 16.14 -0.23 2.12
N ARG A 196 16.72 -0.56 0.95
CA ARG A 196 16.30 -1.74 0.17
C ARG A 196 16.46 -3.03 0.98
N ALA A 197 17.60 -3.22 1.65
CA ALA A 197 17.83 -4.38 2.51
C ALA A 197 16.83 -4.46 3.67
N VAL A 198 16.61 -3.36 4.40
CA VAL A 198 15.64 -3.32 5.51
C VAL A 198 14.22 -3.59 5.03
N LYS A 199 13.80 -3.02 3.89
CA LYS A 199 12.47 -3.28 3.32
C LYS A 199 12.30 -4.73 2.93
N GLU A 200 13.32 -5.34 2.34
CA GLU A 200 13.26 -6.74 1.93
C GLU A 200 13.19 -7.67 3.14
N TRP A 201 14.07 -7.47 4.12
CA TRP A 201 13.99 -8.14 5.42
C TRP A 201 12.58 -7.99 6.03
N ALA A 202 12.04 -6.77 6.12
CA ALA A 202 10.72 -6.57 6.71
C ALA A 202 9.60 -7.30 5.96
N ARG A 203 9.65 -7.41 4.62
CA ARG A 203 8.65 -8.13 3.83
C ARG A 203 8.73 -9.64 4.04
N VAL A 204 9.92 -10.22 3.88
CA VAL A 204 10.15 -11.66 4.05
C VAL A 204 9.76 -12.12 5.45
N HIS A 205 9.96 -11.26 6.45
CA HIS A 205 9.66 -11.58 7.84
C HIS A 205 8.22 -11.25 8.28
N GLY A 206 7.37 -10.75 7.38
CA GLY A 206 5.97 -10.43 7.67
C GLY A 206 5.82 -9.23 8.62
N LEU A 207 6.61 -8.18 8.40
CA LEU A 207 6.69 -6.95 9.22
C LEU A 207 6.40 -5.68 8.42
N TYR A 208 5.92 -5.81 7.17
CA TYR A 208 5.72 -4.69 6.26
C TYR A 208 4.22 -4.49 5.97
N SER A 209 3.51 -3.72 6.80
CA SER A 209 2.15 -3.22 6.51
C SER A 209 1.69 -2.23 7.58
N ASN A 210 1.52 -0.95 7.21
CA ASN A 210 0.97 0.06 8.13
C ASN A 210 -0.49 -0.22 8.50
N VAL A 211 -1.28 -0.78 7.56
CA VAL A 211 -2.70 -1.08 7.77
C VAL A 211 -2.88 -2.16 8.84
N LEU A 212 -1.98 -3.15 8.88
CA LEU A 212 -1.96 -4.23 9.88
C LEU A 212 -1.23 -3.87 11.18
N GLY A 213 -0.77 -2.61 11.31
CA GLY A 213 -0.14 -2.10 12.53
C GLY A 213 1.35 -2.39 12.63
N PHE A 214 1.97 -2.76 11.52
CA PHE A 214 3.42 -2.79 11.38
C PHE A 214 3.93 -1.53 10.69
N LEU A 215 5.17 -1.54 10.22
CA LEU A 215 5.80 -0.39 9.59
C LEU A 215 5.62 -0.44 8.06
N GLY A 216 5.22 0.69 7.49
CA GLY A 216 5.20 0.94 6.05
C GLY A 216 6.50 1.59 5.55
N GLY A 217 6.52 1.91 4.24
CA GLY A 217 7.73 2.38 3.56
C GLY A 217 8.35 3.65 4.16
N VAL A 218 7.53 4.63 4.53
CA VAL A 218 8.01 5.89 5.13
C VAL A 218 8.59 5.68 6.52
N ASN A 219 8.03 4.76 7.33
CA ASN A 219 8.55 4.46 8.66
C ASN A 219 9.97 3.89 8.55
N TRP A 220 10.16 2.89 7.69
CA TRP A 220 11.47 2.30 7.42
C TRP A 220 12.47 3.33 6.89
N ALA A 221 12.02 4.22 5.98
CA ALA A 221 12.87 5.27 5.44
C ALA A 221 13.34 6.26 6.53
N ILE A 222 12.46 6.66 7.44
CA ILE A 222 12.81 7.54 8.57
C ILE A 222 13.82 6.85 9.49
N LEU A 223 13.59 5.58 9.86
CA LEU A 223 14.49 4.84 10.74
C LEU A 223 15.88 4.66 10.11
N VAL A 224 15.96 4.34 8.81
CA VAL A 224 17.24 4.20 8.11
C VAL A 224 17.93 5.56 7.96
N CYS A 225 17.19 6.62 7.63
CA CYS A 225 17.74 7.98 7.56
C CYS A 225 18.30 8.43 8.92
N TRP A 226 17.66 8.06 10.03
CA TRP A 226 18.12 8.39 11.38
C TRP A 226 19.52 7.83 11.67
N VAL A 227 19.79 6.61 11.18
CA VAL A 227 21.09 5.94 11.28
C VAL A 227 22.08 6.57 10.30
N CYS A 228 21.71 6.73 9.03
CA CYS A 228 22.60 7.29 8.00
C CYS A 228 23.08 8.71 8.34
N LYS A 229 22.20 9.55 8.91
CA LYS A 229 22.54 10.91 9.38
C LYS A 229 23.60 10.91 10.49
N ARG A 230 23.64 9.86 11.32
CA ARG A 230 24.56 9.75 12.47
C ARG A 230 25.88 9.07 12.14
N TYR A 231 25.90 8.30 11.06
CA TYR A 231 27.08 7.56 10.60
C TYR A 231 27.32 7.86 9.11
N PRO A 232 27.63 9.12 8.75
CA PRO A 232 27.67 9.55 7.36
C PRO A 232 28.72 8.82 6.51
N ASP A 233 29.82 8.37 7.12
CA ASP A 233 30.92 7.70 6.42
C ASP A 233 30.78 6.16 6.39
N ALA A 234 29.76 5.60 7.05
CA ALA A 234 29.61 4.16 7.15
C ALA A 234 29.07 3.58 5.83
N PRO A 235 29.67 2.48 5.31
CA PRO A 235 29.11 1.79 4.15
C PRO A 235 27.80 1.11 4.52
N ALA A 236 26.96 0.81 3.52
CA ALA A 236 25.64 0.19 3.71
C ALA A 236 25.66 -1.07 4.59
N SER A 237 26.69 -1.92 4.48
CA SER A 237 26.85 -3.12 5.32
C SER A 237 26.97 -2.79 6.81
N THR A 238 27.69 -1.72 7.15
CA THR A 238 27.87 -1.26 8.52
C THR A 238 26.62 -0.52 9.01
N LEU A 239 26.02 0.31 8.16
CA LEU A 239 24.75 0.98 8.46
C LEU A 239 23.64 -0.01 8.80
N LEU A 240 23.57 -1.13 8.07
CA LEU A 240 22.60 -2.20 8.32
C LEU A 240 22.81 -2.86 9.69
N GLN A 241 24.06 -3.13 10.08
CA GLN A 241 24.37 -3.66 11.41
C GLN A 241 24.01 -2.68 12.52
N ILE A 242 24.37 -1.40 12.35
CA ILE A 242 24.05 -0.33 13.30
C ILE A 242 22.52 -0.20 13.42
N PHE A 243 21.79 -0.23 12.31
CA PHE A 243 20.32 -0.16 12.29
C PHE A 243 19.70 -1.23 13.20
N PHE A 244 20.04 -2.50 12.99
CA PHE A 244 19.46 -3.57 13.80
C PHE A 244 19.89 -3.49 15.27
N LYS A 245 21.16 -3.18 15.54
CA LYS A 245 21.65 -2.99 16.90
C LYS A 245 20.92 -1.86 17.62
N THR A 246 20.78 -0.70 16.98
CA THR A 246 20.05 0.46 17.49
C THR A 246 18.61 0.11 17.82
N PHE A 247 17.84 -0.40 16.85
CA PHE A 247 16.40 -0.60 17.06
C PHE A 247 16.05 -1.85 17.88
N SER A 248 16.98 -2.81 18.02
CA SER A 248 16.83 -3.92 18.98
C SER A 248 16.93 -3.48 20.44
N THR A 249 17.66 -2.40 20.73
CA THR A 249 17.88 -1.89 22.09
C THR A 249 17.14 -0.59 22.39
N TRP A 250 16.41 -0.06 21.39
CA TRP A 250 15.70 1.21 21.49
C TRP A 250 14.65 1.18 22.61
N LYS A 251 14.65 2.22 23.43
CA LYS A 251 13.80 2.34 24.62
C LYS A 251 12.42 2.88 24.26
N TRP A 252 11.66 2.14 23.45
CA TRP A 252 10.26 2.48 23.15
C TRP A 252 9.45 2.66 24.45
N PRO A 253 8.61 3.71 24.58
CA PRO A 253 8.08 4.56 23.50
C PRO A 253 8.87 5.85 23.22
N MET A 254 10.18 5.93 23.54
CA MET A 254 11.00 7.09 23.15
C MET A 254 10.88 7.34 21.63
N PRO A 255 10.58 8.58 21.17
CA PRO A 255 10.32 8.86 19.76
C PRO A 255 11.61 8.89 18.94
N VAL A 256 11.51 8.42 17.70
CA VAL A 256 12.54 8.61 16.69
C VAL A 256 12.30 9.95 15.99
N LEU A 257 13.24 10.89 16.20
CA LEU A 257 13.22 12.25 15.62
C LEU A 257 14.42 12.46 14.70
N LEU A 258 14.20 13.00 13.49
CA LEU A 258 15.26 13.42 12.57
C LEU A 258 15.70 14.88 12.76
N SER A 259 14.82 15.70 13.30
CA SER A 259 15.02 17.12 13.62
C SER A 259 14.22 17.51 14.86
N THR A 260 14.54 18.69 15.40
CA THR A 260 13.67 19.39 16.34
C THR A 260 12.32 19.67 15.67
N GLN A 261 11.24 19.30 16.34
CA GLN A 261 9.89 19.53 15.85
C GLN A 261 9.56 21.03 15.89
N LYS A 262 8.96 21.54 14.81
CA LYS A 262 8.38 22.88 14.78
C LYS A 262 7.00 22.82 15.45
N GLN A 263 6.88 23.43 16.63
CA GLN A 263 5.62 23.48 17.38
C GLN A 263 4.63 24.50 16.81
N ARG A 264 5.13 25.50 16.06
CA ARG A 264 4.32 26.51 15.39
C ARG A 264 4.70 26.55 13.91
N PRO A 265 3.73 26.73 13.00
CA PRO A 265 4.03 26.94 11.61
C PRO A 265 4.60 28.35 11.35
N PRO A 266 5.11 28.62 10.13
CA PRO A 266 5.30 29.98 9.64
C PRO A 266 4.00 30.81 9.65
N GLU A 267 4.14 32.13 9.56
CA GLU A 267 3.00 33.05 9.39
C GLU A 267 2.20 32.72 8.12
N GLY A 268 0.86 32.78 8.19
CA GLY A 268 -0.05 32.49 7.08
C GLY A 268 -0.39 31.01 6.86
N VAL A 269 0.28 30.09 7.54
CA VAL A 269 -0.04 28.65 7.50
C VAL A 269 -1.01 28.31 8.64
N ASN A 270 -2.01 27.48 8.33
CA ASN A 270 -2.99 27.02 9.32
C ASN A 270 -2.31 26.28 10.48
N ASN A 271 -2.74 26.57 11.71
CA ASN A 271 -2.21 25.89 12.89
C ASN A 271 -2.81 24.47 13.02
N LEU A 272 -2.14 23.51 12.40
CA LEU A 272 -2.51 22.11 12.38
C LEU A 272 -1.96 21.34 13.60
N PRO A 273 -2.62 20.24 14.02
CA PRO A 273 -2.15 19.41 15.12
C PRO A 273 -0.74 18.85 14.85
N VAL A 274 0.18 19.08 15.79
CA VAL A 274 1.52 18.50 15.80
C VAL A 274 1.57 17.43 16.87
N TRP A 275 2.26 16.31 16.59
CA TRP A 275 2.45 15.23 17.56
C TRP A 275 3.17 15.75 18.80
N ASP A 276 2.49 15.68 19.94
CA ASP A 276 3.00 16.13 21.22
C ASP A 276 2.43 15.26 22.36
N PRO A 277 3.20 14.28 22.87
CA PRO A 277 2.75 13.40 23.94
C PRO A 277 2.60 14.11 25.29
N SER A 278 3.12 15.33 25.45
CA SER A 278 3.00 16.09 26.70
C SER A 278 1.65 16.79 26.85
N SER A 279 1.02 17.16 25.73
CA SER A 279 -0.27 17.86 25.70
C SER A 279 -1.41 16.99 25.20
N ASN A 280 -1.14 15.95 24.39
CA ASN A 280 -2.15 15.09 23.80
C ASN A 280 -2.10 13.66 24.37
N PHE A 281 -3.16 13.27 25.09
CA PHE A 281 -3.27 11.94 25.70
C PHE A 281 -3.28 10.78 24.68
N ARG A 282 -3.76 11.01 23.45
CA ARG A 282 -3.70 9.99 22.39
C ARG A 282 -2.26 9.76 21.95
N ASP A 283 -1.49 10.83 21.83
CA ASP A 283 -0.07 10.78 21.46
C ASP A 283 0.78 10.12 22.55
N ALA A 284 0.44 10.37 23.82
CA ALA A 284 1.08 9.73 24.97
C ALA A 284 0.90 8.20 25.01
N LYS A 285 -0.11 7.66 24.32
CA LYS A 285 -0.37 6.20 24.23
C LYS A 285 0.39 5.52 23.09
N HIS A 286 1.07 6.26 22.22
CA HIS A 286 1.78 5.66 21.11
C HIS A 286 2.95 4.78 21.58
N LEU A 287 2.98 3.52 21.12
CA LEU A 287 3.94 2.52 21.60
C LEU A 287 5.29 2.58 20.89
N MET A 288 5.29 2.98 19.62
CA MET A 288 6.50 3.03 18.77
C MET A 288 6.51 4.31 17.91
N PRO A 289 6.65 5.51 18.50
CA PRO A 289 6.52 6.75 17.75
C PRO A 289 7.70 6.99 16.79
N ILE A 290 7.38 7.11 15.49
CA ILE A 290 8.32 7.45 14.41
C ILE A 290 7.78 8.71 13.75
N ILE A 291 8.43 9.84 14.01
CA ILE A 291 7.84 11.15 13.73
C ILE A 291 8.28 11.67 12.36
N THR A 292 7.32 12.16 11.57
CA THR A 292 7.63 12.81 10.29
C THR A 292 8.36 14.14 10.51
N PRO A 293 9.42 14.43 9.75
CA PRO A 293 10.29 15.59 10.01
C PRO A 293 9.69 16.95 9.61
N CYS A 294 8.69 16.96 8.72
CA CYS A 294 8.08 18.17 8.19
C CYS A 294 6.88 18.59 9.02
N TYR A 295 6.63 19.90 9.13
CA TYR A 295 5.41 20.44 9.74
C TYR A 295 4.17 20.12 8.89
N PRO A 296 3.01 19.78 9.48
CA PRO A 296 2.86 19.37 10.88
C PRO A 296 3.47 17.99 11.10
N SER A 297 4.36 17.88 12.09
CA SER A 297 4.98 16.60 12.43
C SER A 297 3.94 15.66 13.03
N MET A 298 3.86 14.43 12.53
CA MET A 298 2.91 13.42 12.97
C MET A 298 3.63 12.11 13.30
N ASN A 299 3.05 11.31 14.19
CA ASN A 299 3.51 9.93 14.35
C ASN A 299 3.08 9.09 13.14
N SER A 300 4.02 8.68 12.31
CA SER A 300 3.77 7.86 11.13
C SER A 300 3.45 6.38 11.43
N SER A 301 3.68 5.93 12.66
CA SER A 301 3.50 4.54 13.12
C SER A 301 2.47 4.43 14.25
N TYR A 302 1.46 5.31 14.24
CA TYR A 302 0.37 5.34 15.23
C TYR A 302 -0.46 4.05 15.30
N ASN A 303 -0.42 3.23 14.25
CA ASN A 303 -1.14 1.95 14.19
C ASN A 303 -0.43 0.80 14.92
N VAL A 304 0.81 1.00 15.40
CA VAL A 304 1.58 -0.05 16.07
C VAL A 304 0.98 -0.37 17.45
N GLY A 305 0.40 -1.57 17.55
CA GLY A 305 -0.09 -2.16 18.79
C GLY A 305 0.96 -3.01 19.49
N GLU A 306 0.62 -3.50 20.68
CA GLU A 306 1.49 -4.33 21.51
C GLU A 306 1.91 -5.66 20.82
N PRO A 307 1.00 -6.41 20.14
CA PRO A 307 1.38 -7.59 19.35
C PRO A 307 2.44 -7.30 18.29
N GLN A 308 2.29 -6.17 17.58
CA GLN A 308 3.19 -5.77 16.50
C GLN A 308 4.53 -5.28 17.04
N LEU A 309 4.53 -4.46 18.10
CA LEU A 309 5.77 -4.00 18.74
C LEU A 309 6.59 -5.18 19.28
N ARG A 310 5.92 -6.19 19.86
CA ARG A 310 6.58 -7.43 20.31
C ARG A 310 7.28 -8.14 19.15
N ARG A 311 6.56 -8.38 18.05
CA ARG A 311 7.13 -8.97 16.83
C ARG A 311 8.31 -8.16 16.30
N LEU A 312 8.18 -6.84 16.19
CA LEU A 312 9.26 -5.97 15.72
C LEU A 312 10.51 -6.07 16.61
N ARG A 313 10.36 -6.05 17.94
CA ARG A 313 11.47 -6.20 18.89
C ARG A 313 12.19 -7.54 18.74
N ASP A 314 11.44 -8.64 18.70
CA ASP A 314 11.99 -10.00 18.56
C ASP A 314 12.79 -10.12 17.25
N GLU A 315 12.25 -9.57 16.16
CA GLU A 315 12.86 -9.63 14.84
C GLU A 315 14.08 -8.71 14.71
N PHE A 316 14.05 -7.51 15.30
CA PHE A 316 15.23 -6.64 15.39
C PHE A 316 16.35 -7.31 16.18
N ALA A 317 16.05 -7.95 17.30
CA ALA A 317 17.03 -8.67 18.10
C ALA A 317 17.65 -9.85 17.32
N ARG A 318 16.81 -10.63 16.63
CA ARG A 318 17.30 -11.73 15.78
C ARG A 318 18.20 -11.20 14.65
N ALA A 319 17.76 -10.16 13.94
CA ALA A 319 18.52 -9.55 12.85
C ALA A 319 19.85 -8.95 13.32
N SER A 320 19.88 -8.33 14.50
CA SER A 320 21.09 -7.81 15.15
C SER A 320 22.11 -8.92 15.42
N LYS A 321 21.65 -10.08 15.92
CA LYS A 321 22.51 -11.26 16.10
C LYS A 321 23.04 -11.78 14.77
N LEU A 322 22.19 -11.95 13.76
CA LEU A 322 22.60 -12.42 12.43
C LEU A 322 23.62 -11.48 11.78
N CYS A 323 23.43 -10.16 11.93
CA CYS A 323 24.37 -9.14 11.49
C CYS A 323 25.74 -9.28 12.18
N SER A 324 25.75 -9.62 13.48
CA SER A 324 26.99 -9.89 14.22
C SER A 324 27.67 -11.16 13.69
N ASP A 325 26.91 -12.24 13.46
CA ASP A 325 27.43 -13.49 12.88
C ASP A 325 28.05 -13.26 11.48
N VAL A 326 27.43 -12.42 10.66
CA VAL A 326 27.97 -12.01 9.35
C VAL A 326 29.26 -11.21 9.51
N ALA A 327 29.30 -10.27 10.46
CA ALA A 327 30.50 -9.47 10.73
C ALA A 327 31.69 -10.33 11.23
N PHE A 328 31.42 -11.39 11.99
CA PHE A 328 32.42 -12.39 12.41
C PHE A 328 32.76 -13.42 11.33
N GLY A 329 32.11 -13.37 10.16
CA GLY A 329 32.34 -14.30 9.05
C GLY A 329 31.75 -15.70 9.26
N THR A 330 30.88 -15.91 10.25
CA THR A 330 30.26 -17.22 10.52
C THR A 330 29.00 -17.46 9.69
N LYS A 331 28.40 -16.40 9.13
CA LYS A 331 27.25 -16.45 8.20
C LYS A 331 27.44 -15.50 7.02
N LYS A 332 26.65 -15.69 5.97
CA LYS A 332 26.56 -14.78 4.81
C LYS A 332 25.28 -13.96 4.89
N TRP A 333 25.22 -12.82 4.19
CA TRP A 333 24.05 -11.91 4.20
C TRP A 333 22.71 -12.56 3.83
N GLY A 334 22.71 -13.63 3.02
CA GLY A 334 21.50 -14.35 2.61
C GLY A 334 20.59 -14.74 3.78
N VAL A 335 21.17 -15.11 4.93
CA VAL A 335 20.43 -15.54 6.13
C VAL A 335 19.50 -14.47 6.70
N LEU A 336 19.73 -13.19 6.37
CA LEU A 336 18.84 -12.11 6.81
C LEU A 336 17.55 -12.07 5.97
N PHE A 337 17.61 -12.52 4.73
CA PHE A 337 16.53 -12.47 3.74
C PHE A 337 15.89 -13.84 3.48
N GLU A 338 16.31 -14.88 4.21
CA GLU A 338 15.64 -16.18 4.20
C GLU A 338 14.25 -16.06 4.83
N TRP A 339 13.30 -16.80 4.26
CA TRP A 339 11.94 -16.92 4.81
C TRP A 339 12.01 -17.36 6.28
N ASN A 340 11.38 -16.62 7.19
CA ASN A 340 11.43 -17.03 8.59
C ASN A 340 10.67 -18.33 8.83
N GLU A 341 11.10 -19.00 9.88
CA GLU A 341 10.43 -20.18 10.43
C GLU A 341 9.15 -19.81 11.19
N PHE A 342 8.49 -18.68 10.93
CA PHE A 342 7.30 -18.23 11.67
C PHE A 342 6.21 -19.32 11.71
N PHE A 343 5.97 -19.99 10.59
CA PHE A 343 4.98 -21.08 10.48
C PHE A 343 5.45 -22.41 11.10
N GLN A 344 6.69 -22.46 11.60
CA GLN A 344 7.27 -23.62 12.30
C GLN A 344 7.45 -23.38 13.80
N GLN A 345 7.55 -22.12 14.23
CA GLN A 345 7.88 -21.69 15.59
C GLN A 345 6.71 -21.67 16.58
N HIS A 346 5.47 -21.83 16.13
CA HIS A 346 4.28 -21.77 16.99
C HIS A 346 3.42 -23.02 16.83
N ALA A 347 2.71 -23.40 17.89
CA ALA A 347 1.86 -24.59 17.89
C ALA A 347 0.48 -24.34 17.29
N ASN A 348 -0.04 -23.11 17.44
CA ASN A 348 -1.41 -22.74 17.10
C ASN A 348 -1.43 -21.42 16.34
N TYR A 349 -2.33 -21.34 15.36
CA TYR A 349 -2.52 -20.19 14.49
C TYR A 349 -4.01 -19.91 14.33
N LEU A 350 -4.39 -18.63 14.37
CA LEU A 350 -5.68 -18.19 13.86
C LEU A 350 -5.52 -17.90 12.37
N GLN A 351 -6.26 -18.63 11.54
CA GLN A 351 -6.38 -18.38 10.11
C GLN A 351 -7.65 -17.57 9.85
N VAL A 352 -7.51 -16.47 9.13
CA VAL A 352 -8.62 -15.63 8.69
C VAL A 352 -8.64 -15.62 7.16
N ASP A 353 -9.71 -16.16 6.57
CA ASP A 353 -9.89 -16.19 5.12
C ASP A 353 -10.97 -15.19 4.72
N THR A 354 -10.57 -14.16 3.99
CA THR A 354 -11.49 -13.26 3.29
C THR A 354 -11.79 -13.84 1.93
N VAL A 355 -13.07 -14.01 1.59
CA VAL A 355 -13.51 -14.72 0.39
C VAL A 355 -14.54 -13.89 -0.38
N ALA A 356 -14.48 -13.89 -1.71
CA ALA A 356 -15.62 -13.52 -2.55
C ALA A 356 -15.65 -14.30 -3.87
N THR A 357 -16.81 -14.40 -4.52
CA THR A 357 -16.98 -15.17 -5.76
C THR A 357 -16.60 -14.42 -7.04
N ASN A 358 -16.48 -13.08 -6.97
CA ASN A 358 -16.02 -12.24 -8.08
C ASN A 358 -14.98 -11.20 -7.61
N GLU A 359 -14.29 -10.60 -8.58
CA GLU A 359 -13.11 -9.78 -8.33
C GLU A 359 -13.42 -8.41 -7.70
N ASP A 360 -14.48 -7.75 -8.16
CA ASP A 360 -14.86 -6.42 -7.67
C ASP A 360 -15.33 -6.48 -6.22
N ASP A 361 -16.19 -7.45 -5.91
CA ASP A 361 -16.62 -7.74 -4.54
C ASP A 361 -15.42 -8.12 -3.67
N PHE A 362 -14.53 -8.98 -4.18
CA PHE A 362 -13.34 -9.37 -3.44
C PHE A 362 -12.47 -8.18 -3.09
N ARG A 363 -12.23 -7.28 -4.05
CA ARG A 363 -11.38 -6.09 -3.87
C ARG A 363 -11.92 -5.18 -2.77
N ALA A 364 -13.23 -4.87 -2.81
CA ALA A 364 -13.86 -4.01 -1.82
C ALA A 364 -13.94 -4.69 -0.45
N TRP A 365 -14.34 -5.97 -0.42
CA TRP A 365 -14.46 -6.77 0.81
C TRP A 365 -13.12 -6.99 1.51
N PHE A 366 -12.09 -7.33 0.73
CA PHE A 366 -10.72 -7.45 1.21
C PHE A 366 -10.22 -6.13 1.79
N GLY A 367 -10.44 -5.01 1.10
CA GLY A 367 -10.05 -3.69 1.59
C GLY A 367 -10.66 -3.37 2.97
N LEU A 368 -11.95 -3.67 3.18
CA LEU A 368 -12.59 -3.52 4.49
C LEU A 368 -11.97 -4.46 5.53
N CYS A 369 -11.88 -5.77 5.22
CA CYS A 369 -11.38 -6.78 6.15
C CYS A 369 -9.94 -6.49 6.59
N GLU A 370 -9.07 -6.10 5.66
CA GLU A 370 -7.70 -5.70 5.93
C GLU A 370 -7.66 -4.46 6.85
N ALA A 371 -8.43 -3.42 6.53
CA ALA A 371 -8.48 -2.19 7.31
C ALA A 371 -8.92 -2.39 8.77
N ARG A 372 -9.73 -3.42 9.02
CA ARG A 372 -10.30 -3.75 10.34
C ARG A 372 -9.57 -4.88 11.06
N MET A 373 -8.67 -5.61 10.40
CA MET A 373 -7.95 -6.76 10.97
C MET A 373 -7.25 -6.46 12.30
N ARG A 374 -6.78 -5.22 12.48
CA ARG A 374 -6.15 -4.78 13.74
C ARG A 374 -7.07 -4.86 14.95
N LEU A 375 -8.39 -4.71 14.76
CA LEU A 375 -9.36 -4.84 15.84
C LEU A 375 -9.36 -6.27 16.39
N LEU A 376 -9.35 -7.27 15.50
CA LEU A 376 -9.23 -8.68 15.88
C LEU A 376 -7.88 -8.94 16.56
N ILE A 377 -6.78 -8.48 15.98
CA ILE A 377 -5.42 -8.66 16.55
C ILE A 377 -5.34 -8.09 17.97
N ALA A 378 -5.85 -6.87 18.19
CA ALA A 378 -5.83 -6.23 19.49
C ALA A 378 -6.74 -6.98 20.49
N GLY A 379 -7.93 -7.40 20.06
CA GLY A 379 -8.86 -8.12 20.91
C GLY A 379 -8.36 -9.50 21.36
N LEU A 380 -7.46 -10.14 20.60
CA LEU A 380 -6.84 -11.41 21.00
C LEU A 380 -5.99 -11.30 22.27
N GLU A 381 -5.43 -10.12 22.57
CA GLU A 381 -4.67 -9.90 23.82
C GLU A 381 -5.55 -9.29 24.93
N SER A 382 -6.88 -9.41 24.85
CA SER A 382 -7.79 -8.88 25.88
C SER A 382 -7.45 -9.44 27.27
N PRO A 383 -7.49 -8.59 28.33
CA PRO A 383 -7.25 -9.05 29.70
C PRO A 383 -8.16 -10.22 30.05
N GLY A 384 -7.58 -11.32 30.56
CA GLY A 384 -8.32 -12.52 30.95
C GLY A 384 -8.23 -13.70 29.99
N PHE A 385 -7.89 -13.48 28.70
CA PHE A 385 -7.66 -14.61 27.78
C PHE A 385 -6.32 -15.31 28.02
N GLY A 386 -5.31 -14.59 28.50
CA GLY A 386 -3.96 -15.15 28.64
C GLY A 386 -3.36 -15.56 27.29
N VAL A 387 -3.74 -14.89 26.21
CA VAL A 387 -3.25 -15.10 24.85
C VAL A 387 -2.28 -13.99 24.47
N ARG A 388 -1.20 -14.36 23.78
CA ARG A 388 -0.32 -13.42 23.08
C ARG A 388 -0.41 -13.68 21.59
N ALA A 389 -0.67 -12.62 20.84
CA ALA A 389 -0.83 -12.66 19.39
C ALA A 389 0.49 -12.30 18.70
N TYR A 390 0.78 -13.00 17.61
CA TYR A 390 1.96 -12.80 16.77
C TYR A 390 1.48 -12.75 15.31
N PRO A 391 0.98 -11.59 14.83
CA PRO A 391 0.51 -11.46 13.46
C PRO A 391 1.67 -11.55 12.45
N PHE A 392 1.40 -12.11 11.28
CA PHE A 392 2.32 -12.15 10.14
C PHE A 392 1.77 -11.25 9.04
N ALA A 393 2.40 -10.08 8.81
CA ALA A 393 1.88 -9.02 7.95
C ALA A 393 1.99 -9.32 6.44
N LYS A 394 1.42 -10.45 6.01
CA LYS A 394 1.30 -10.88 4.62
C LYS A 394 -0.03 -11.61 4.45
N PHE A 395 -0.77 -11.21 3.41
CA PHE A 395 -1.91 -11.98 2.94
C PHE A 395 -1.47 -12.95 1.85
N PHE A 396 -1.99 -14.17 1.90
CA PHE A 396 -1.78 -15.19 0.89
C PHE A 396 -2.99 -15.22 -0.04
N HIS A 397 -2.85 -14.53 -1.17
CA HIS A 397 -3.89 -14.49 -2.20
C HIS A 397 -3.87 -15.78 -3.02
N ARG A 398 -5.06 -16.33 -3.26
CA ARG A 398 -5.27 -17.51 -4.11
C ARG A 398 -6.62 -17.42 -4.82
N ARG A 399 -6.73 -18.19 -5.90
CA ARG A 399 -7.98 -18.50 -6.58
C ARG A 399 -8.20 -20.00 -6.48
N GLU A 400 -9.41 -20.43 -6.14
CA GLU A 400 -9.73 -21.87 -6.17
C GLU A 400 -9.87 -22.35 -7.63
N ASP A 401 -9.33 -23.53 -7.94
CA ASP A 401 -9.40 -24.10 -9.28
C ASP A 401 -10.77 -24.77 -9.51
N GLY A 402 -11.46 -24.36 -10.58
CA GLY A 402 -12.80 -24.83 -10.97
C GLY A 402 -13.66 -23.66 -11.48
N GLY A 403 -14.43 -23.85 -12.56
CA GLY A 403 -15.16 -22.76 -13.24
C GLY A 403 -16.13 -22.01 -12.30
N GLY A 404 -15.73 -20.81 -11.89
CA GLY A 404 -16.41 -19.99 -10.87
C GLY A 404 -15.67 -19.87 -9.52
N GLY A 405 -14.39 -20.26 -9.45
CA GLY A 405 -13.63 -20.33 -8.20
C GLY A 405 -13.49 -19.01 -7.44
N ASN A 406 -13.59 -19.12 -6.11
CA ASN A 406 -13.52 -17.99 -5.19
C ASN A 406 -12.16 -17.30 -5.22
N TYR A 407 -12.18 -15.98 -5.05
CA TYR A 407 -11.03 -15.17 -4.68
C TYR A 407 -10.85 -15.24 -3.17
N ILE A 408 -9.64 -15.59 -2.71
CA ILE A 408 -9.37 -15.76 -1.28
C ILE A 408 -8.07 -15.08 -0.88
N ALA A 409 -8.10 -14.35 0.23
CA ALA A 409 -6.92 -13.89 0.95
C ALA A 409 -6.89 -14.51 2.35
N SER A 410 -5.85 -15.30 2.65
CA SER A 410 -5.61 -15.81 4.00
C SER A 410 -4.65 -14.93 4.78
N PHE A 411 -4.98 -14.68 6.04
CA PHE A 411 -4.15 -14.03 7.04
C PHE A 411 -3.90 -14.97 8.23
N PHE A 412 -2.70 -14.90 8.80
CA PHE A 412 -2.32 -15.79 9.89
C PHE A 412 -1.81 -15.00 11.10
N ILE A 413 -2.31 -15.37 12.28
CA ILE A 413 -1.88 -14.86 13.57
C ILE A 413 -1.46 -16.04 14.42
N ALA A 414 -0.18 -16.15 14.74
CA ALA A 414 0.27 -17.18 15.66
C ALA A 414 -0.17 -16.83 17.09
N LEU A 415 -0.59 -17.84 17.85
CA LEU A 415 -1.07 -17.70 19.21
C LEU A 415 -0.15 -18.43 20.19
N ARG A 416 0.23 -17.73 21.27
CA ARG A 416 0.88 -18.35 22.43
C ARG A 416 0.00 -18.14 23.65
N PHE A 417 -0.22 -19.22 24.40
CA PHE A 417 -1.03 -19.21 25.60
C PHE A 417 -0.14 -19.09 26.84
N ALA A 418 -0.59 -18.35 27.84
CA ALA A 418 0.09 -18.25 29.12
C ALA A 418 0.14 -19.61 29.82
N ASN A 419 1.11 -19.78 30.71
CA ASN A 419 1.22 -21.01 31.51
C ASN A 419 -0.09 -21.27 32.27
N LYS A 420 -0.56 -22.52 32.26
CA LYS A 420 -1.83 -22.98 32.87
C LYS A 420 -3.11 -22.51 32.18
N VAL A 421 -3.02 -21.85 31.02
CA VAL A 421 -4.17 -21.58 30.16
C VAL A 421 -4.28 -22.71 29.14
N TRP A 422 -5.22 -23.64 29.37
CA TRP A 422 -5.43 -24.83 28.53
C TRP A 422 -6.58 -24.66 27.54
N LYS A 423 -7.49 -23.71 27.81
CA LYS A 423 -8.64 -23.40 26.98
C LYS A 423 -8.89 -21.89 27.04
N VAL A 424 -9.14 -21.30 25.88
CA VAL A 424 -9.58 -19.91 25.74
C VAL A 424 -10.77 -19.92 24.82
N ASP A 425 -11.88 -19.34 25.27
CA ASP A 425 -13.03 -19.12 24.43
C ASP A 425 -12.89 -17.78 23.70
N LEU A 426 -12.56 -17.86 22.40
CA LEU A 426 -12.44 -16.70 21.52
C LEU A 426 -13.77 -16.38 20.81
N ALA A 427 -14.84 -17.16 21.02
CA ALA A 427 -16.10 -16.97 20.31
C ALA A 427 -16.74 -15.59 20.54
N PRO A 428 -16.73 -15.00 21.75
CA PRO A 428 -17.25 -13.65 21.97
C PRO A 428 -16.51 -12.61 21.12
N LEU A 429 -15.17 -12.62 21.17
CA LEU A 429 -14.32 -11.73 20.38
C LEU A 429 -14.58 -11.88 18.88
N VAL A 430 -14.64 -13.12 18.39
CA VAL A 430 -14.89 -13.41 16.97
C VAL A 430 -16.28 -12.93 16.57
N THR A 431 -17.28 -13.11 17.42
CA THR A 431 -18.67 -12.66 17.17
C THR A 431 -18.75 -11.14 17.09
N ASP A 432 -18.13 -10.43 18.02
CA ASP A 432 -18.08 -8.96 18.02
C ASP A 432 -17.37 -8.43 16.77
N PHE A 433 -16.23 -9.04 16.42
CA PHE A 433 -15.50 -8.67 15.20
C PHE A 433 -16.33 -8.92 13.94
N LEU A 434 -16.96 -10.09 13.81
CA LEU A 434 -17.84 -10.41 12.68
C LEU A 434 -19.05 -9.48 12.61
N THR A 435 -19.58 -9.04 13.75
CA THR A 435 -20.69 -8.06 13.78
C THR A 435 -20.26 -6.74 13.16
N VAL A 436 -19.08 -6.21 13.53
CA VAL A 436 -18.52 -4.98 12.96
C VAL A 436 -18.24 -5.10 11.47
N ILE A 437 -17.75 -6.25 11.02
CA ILE A 437 -17.40 -6.48 9.61
C ILE A 437 -18.66 -6.66 8.75
N ASN A 438 -19.66 -7.41 9.24
CA ASN A 438 -20.89 -7.67 8.50
C ASN A 438 -21.88 -6.49 8.52
N SER A 439 -21.68 -5.48 9.37
CA SER A 439 -22.49 -4.25 9.36
C SER A 439 -22.05 -3.25 8.29
N TRP A 440 -21.16 -3.63 7.37
CA TRP A 440 -20.75 -2.75 6.28
C TRP A 440 -21.82 -2.72 5.18
N ASP A 441 -22.22 -1.52 4.77
CA ASP A 441 -23.30 -1.33 3.79
C ASP A 441 -23.02 -1.98 2.43
N GLY A 442 -21.75 -2.17 2.05
CA GLY A 442 -21.34 -2.84 0.82
C GLY A 442 -21.28 -4.37 0.89
N ARG A 443 -21.85 -4.98 1.93
CA ARG A 443 -21.82 -6.43 2.14
C ARG A 443 -22.75 -7.16 1.18
N GLU A 444 -22.18 -7.92 0.26
CA GLU A 444 -22.93 -8.72 -0.73
C GLU A 444 -22.94 -10.22 -0.40
N PRO A 445 -23.96 -11.01 -0.79
CA PRO A 445 -24.04 -12.45 -0.51
C PRO A 445 -22.85 -13.29 -1.02
N THR A 446 -22.13 -12.75 -1.99
CA THR A 446 -20.91 -13.31 -2.60
C THR A 446 -19.70 -13.27 -1.67
N MET A 447 -19.73 -12.42 -0.65
CA MET A 447 -18.62 -12.19 0.28
C MET A 447 -18.71 -13.10 1.50
N ASP A 448 -17.57 -13.54 2.04
CA ASP A 448 -17.51 -14.29 3.30
C ASP A 448 -16.21 -14.02 4.07
N LEU A 449 -16.24 -14.24 5.39
CA LEU A 449 -15.07 -14.15 6.27
C LEU A 449 -15.05 -15.35 7.22
N MET A 450 -14.11 -16.26 6.98
CA MET A 450 -13.94 -17.45 7.81
C MET A 450 -12.80 -17.27 8.80
N ILE A 451 -13.04 -17.55 10.08
CA ILE A 451 -12.02 -17.51 11.14
C ILE A 451 -11.92 -18.90 11.75
N ARG A 452 -10.72 -19.50 11.73
CA ARG A 452 -10.47 -20.86 12.22
C ARG A 452 -9.20 -20.92 13.06
N LEU A 453 -9.25 -21.68 14.15
CA LEU A 453 -8.05 -22.09 14.87
C LEU A 453 -7.45 -23.31 14.18
N VAL A 454 -6.16 -23.24 13.85
CA VAL A 454 -5.44 -24.27 13.08
C VAL A 454 -4.17 -24.63 13.84
N SER A 455 -3.90 -25.93 13.98
CA SER A 455 -2.64 -26.40 14.58
C SER A 455 -1.49 -26.27 13.57
N ARG A 456 -0.25 -26.22 14.04
CA ARG A 456 0.93 -26.21 13.15
C ARG A 456 0.91 -27.34 12.11
N LYS A 457 0.39 -28.52 12.47
CA LYS A 457 0.35 -29.70 11.58
C LYS A 457 -0.68 -29.57 10.48
N ASP A 458 -1.71 -28.75 10.70
CA ASP A 458 -2.84 -28.56 9.79
C ASP A 458 -2.71 -27.25 8.99
N LEU A 459 -1.56 -26.57 9.10
CA LEU A 459 -1.29 -25.37 8.31
C LEU A 459 -1.27 -25.71 6.81
N PRO A 460 -1.93 -24.92 5.96
CA PRO A 460 -1.92 -25.15 4.52
C PRO A 460 -0.51 -25.10 3.94
N SER A 461 -0.18 -26.00 3.01
CA SER A 461 1.18 -26.10 2.42
C SER A 461 1.67 -24.79 1.77
N PHE A 462 0.76 -24.00 1.21
CA PHE A 462 1.10 -22.76 0.52
C PHE A 462 1.79 -21.71 1.41
N VAL A 463 1.68 -21.80 2.75
CA VAL A 463 2.38 -20.87 3.66
C VAL A 463 3.88 -21.16 3.73
N PHE A 464 4.30 -22.35 3.33
CA PHE A 464 5.70 -22.79 3.25
C PHE A 464 6.29 -22.61 1.86
N ASP A 465 5.45 -22.65 0.81
CA ASP A 465 5.86 -22.48 -0.60
C ASP A 465 5.94 -21.00 -1.06
N ALA A 466 5.72 -20.06 -0.13
CA ALA A 466 5.58 -18.64 -0.42
C ALA A 466 6.81 -18.00 -1.11
N GLU A 467 7.96 -18.67 -1.05
CA GLU A 467 9.20 -18.31 -1.74
C GLU A 467 9.06 -18.40 -3.29
N LYS A 468 8.19 -19.27 -3.81
CA LYS A 468 8.13 -19.58 -5.26
C LYS A 468 7.06 -18.83 -6.05
N ARG A 469 6.03 -18.27 -5.39
CA ARG A 469 4.85 -17.70 -6.09
C ARG A 469 4.99 -16.26 -6.53
N GLU A 470 5.88 -15.46 -5.94
CA GLU A 470 6.09 -14.07 -6.38
C GLU A 470 6.71 -13.99 -7.80
N GLU A 471 7.37 -15.05 -8.27
CA GLU A 471 7.80 -15.15 -9.67
C GLU A 471 6.64 -15.46 -10.64
N HIS A 472 5.60 -16.19 -10.21
CA HIS A 472 4.57 -16.73 -11.12
C HIS A 472 3.37 -15.82 -11.38
N ILE A 473 3.15 -14.76 -10.58
CA ILE A 473 2.13 -13.73 -10.89
C ILE A 473 2.60 -12.83 -12.05
N THR A 474 3.88 -12.92 -12.47
CA THR A 474 4.50 -11.99 -13.43
C THR A 474 4.51 -12.44 -14.90
N LYS A 475 3.93 -13.59 -15.26
CA LYS A 475 3.87 -14.04 -16.66
C LYS A 475 2.43 -14.25 -17.12
N PRO A 476 1.91 -13.45 -18.07
CA PRO A 476 0.75 -13.89 -18.81
C PRO A 476 1.14 -15.15 -19.58
N VAL A 477 0.32 -16.20 -19.47
CA VAL A 477 0.47 -17.44 -20.26
C VAL A 477 0.22 -17.09 -21.72
N LEU A 478 1.28 -16.67 -22.41
CA LEU A 478 1.33 -16.70 -23.87
C LEU A 478 1.50 -18.17 -24.25
N LYS A 479 0.40 -18.82 -24.63
CA LYS A 479 0.48 -20.08 -25.38
C LYS A 479 1.16 -19.76 -26.72
N PRO A 480 2.29 -20.39 -27.07
CA PRO A 480 2.87 -20.21 -28.39
C PRO A 480 1.93 -20.83 -29.42
N ASN A 481 1.39 -19.97 -30.28
CA ASN A 481 0.63 -20.37 -31.46
C ASN A 481 1.65 -20.86 -32.50
N ASN A 482 1.94 -22.16 -32.51
CA ASN A 482 2.75 -22.77 -33.57
C ASN A 482 1.90 -22.85 -34.85
N GLN A 483 1.90 -21.78 -35.64
CA GLN A 483 1.68 -21.87 -37.08
C GLN A 483 3.06 -21.80 -37.74
N GLN A 484 3.67 -22.96 -37.94
CA GLN A 484 4.73 -23.12 -38.93
C GLN A 484 4.07 -23.48 -40.26
N SER A 485 4.16 -22.52 -41.17
CA SER A 485 4.00 -22.70 -42.60
C SER A 485 5.02 -23.72 -43.12
N SER A 486 4.55 -24.76 -43.79
CA SER A 486 5.36 -25.51 -44.75
C SER A 486 4.52 -25.79 -45.99
N ALA A 487 5.07 -25.40 -47.13
CA ALA A 487 4.50 -25.59 -48.44
C ALA A 487 5.03 -26.89 -49.07
N ASN A 488 4.17 -27.49 -49.89
CA ASN A 488 4.43 -28.31 -51.08
C ASN A 488 4.77 -29.82 -50.94
N ARG A 489 3.81 -30.65 -51.39
CA ARG A 489 3.85 -31.68 -52.49
C ARG A 489 2.96 -32.87 -52.12
N THR A 490 1.77 -32.99 -52.73
CA THR A 490 1.38 -33.75 -53.95
C THR A 490 1.21 -35.25 -53.73
N ASP A 491 0.16 -35.77 -54.39
CA ASP A 491 -0.20 -37.17 -54.63
C ASP A 491 -0.88 -37.84 -53.42
N GLU A 492 -1.88 -38.71 -53.52
CA GLU A 492 -2.92 -39.12 -54.47
C GLU A 492 -3.70 -40.21 -53.67
N ASP A 493 -4.99 -40.37 -53.92
CA ASP A 493 -5.79 -41.60 -53.73
C ASP A 493 -6.29 -42.12 -52.35
N ASP A 494 -7.53 -42.60 -52.47
CA ASP A 494 -8.29 -43.62 -51.73
C ASP A 494 -8.87 -43.28 -50.33
N VAL A 495 -10.19 -43.02 -50.21
CA VAL A 495 -11.38 -43.90 -50.32
C VAL A 495 -11.80 -44.50 -48.96
N GLU A 496 -13.10 -44.33 -48.70
CA GLU A 496 -14.00 -45.10 -47.80
C GLU A 496 -14.26 -44.66 -46.33
N ASN A 497 -15.55 -44.31 -46.13
CA ASN A 497 -16.50 -44.84 -45.12
C ASN A 497 -16.17 -44.67 -43.61
N GLN A 498 -17.06 -44.27 -42.70
CA GLN A 498 -18.51 -44.42 -42.62
C GLN A 498 -19.07 -43.51 -41.50
N VAL A 499 -20.13 -42.77 -41.84
CA VAL A 499 -21.43 -42.63 -41.15
C VAL A 499 -21.54 -43.09 -39.68
N ASN A 500 -21.88 -42.17 -38.76
CA ASN A 500 -23.18 -42.24 -38.05
C ASN A 500 -23.49 -40.97 -37.24
N ALA A 501 -24.61 -40.37 -37.62
CA ALA A 501 -25.35 -39.35 -36.89
C ALA A 501 -26.34 -40.03 -35.93
N THR A 502 -26.61 -39.43 -34.77
CA THR A 502 -28.01 -39.18 -34.35
C THR A 502 -28.10 -38.14 -33.24
N THR A 503 -29.07 -37.25 -33.41
CA THR A 503 -29.38 -36.04 -32.67
C THR A 503 -30.52 -36.30 -31.64
N PRO A 504 -31.21 -35.31 -31.03
CA PRO A 504 -31.46 -35.25 -29.59
C PRO A 504 -32.94 -35.50 -29.23
N SER A 505 -33.32 -35.38 -27.96
CA SER A 505 -34.74 -35.23 -27.61
C SER A 505 -34.97 -34.23 -26.47
N ALA A 506 -35.77 -33.22 -26.80
CA ALA A 506 -36.49 -32.34 -25.90
C ALA A 506 -37.89 -32.92 -25.59
N LYS A 507 -38.52 -32.42 -24.51
CA LYS A 507 -39.98 -32.31 -24.20
C LYS A 507 -40.13 -32.12 -22.68
N LYS A 508 -41.10 -31.39 -22.09
CA LYS A 508 -42.19 -30.51 -22.54
C LYS A 508 -42.75 -29.79 -21.29
N ASN A 509 -43.40 -28.65 -21.49
CA ASN A 509 -44.16 -27.85 -20.52
C ASN A 509 -45.46 -28.51 -20.04
N GLU A 510 -45.94 -28.10 -18.87
CA GLU A 510 -47.37 -27.94 -18.54
C GLU A 510 -47.58 -26.78 -17.55
N LEU A 511 -48.71 -26.07 -17.72
CA LEU A 511 -49.18 -24.88 -17.02
C LEU A 511 -50.39 -25.24 -16.15
N ASP A 512 -50.58 -24.58 -15.00
CA ASP A 512 -51.91 -24.09 -14.56
C ASP A 512 -51.84 -23.13 -13.34
N GLY A 513 -52.64 -22.05 -13.41
CA GLY A 513 -53.61 -21.65 -12.37
C GLY A 513 -53.22 -20.88 -11.09
N SER A 514 -53.34 -19.55 -11.16
CA SER A 514 -53.54 -18.50 -10.12
C SER A 514 -53.68 -18.82 -8.61
N SER A 515 -53.01 -18.04 -7.76
CA SER A 515 -53.64 -17.11 -6.79
C SER A 515 -52.59 -16.30 -5.99
N THR A 516 -53.00 -15.11 -5.57
CA THR A 516 -52.23 -14.03 -4.94
C THR A 516 -51.89 -14.27 -3.46
N SER A 517 -50.63 -14.12 -3.07
CA SER A 517 -50.22 -13.70 -1.72
C SER A 517 -48.75 -13.24 -1.69
N SER A 518 -48.50 -12.18 -0.92
CA SER A 518 -47.23 -11.45 -0.77
C SER A 518 -46.06 -12.34 -0.30
N PRO A 519 -44.81 -12.14 -0.80
CA PRO A 519 -43.65 -12.84 -0.27
C PRO A 519 -42.81 -11.92 0.62
N SER A 520 -43.17 -11.87 1.90
CA SER A 520 -42.18 -11.76 2.98
C SER A 520 -41.77 -13.18 3.38
N GLU A 521 -40.49 -13.39 3.66
CA GLU A 521 -39.85 -14.66 4.06
C GLU A 521 -39.29 -15.51 2.91
N PHE A 522 -38.03 -15.27 2.54
CA PHE A 522 -37.04 -16.33 2.23
C PHE A 522 -35.63 -15.74 2.42
N ILE A 523 -35.25 -15.46 3.67
CA ILE A 523 -33.84 -15.28 4.05
C ILE A 523 -33.32 -16.65 4.47
N SER A 524 -32.34 -17.17 3.71
CA SER A 524 -31.72 -18.46 3.98
C SER A 524 -30.98 -18.43 5.33
N PRO A 525 -31.11 -19.46 6.19
CA PRO A 525 -30.54 -19.43 7.53
C PRO A 525 -29.00 -19.53 7.51
N LEU A 526 -28.38 -18.53 8.13
CA LEU A 526 -26.99 -18.44 8.56
C LEU A 526 -26.37 -19.82 8.87
N LYS A 527 -25.39 -20.25 8.07
CA LYS A 527 -24.46 -21.31 8.48
C LYS A 527 -23.62 -20.77 9.63
N ARG A 528 -24.04 -21.10 10.86
CA ARG A 528 -23.25 -20.92 12.09
C ARG A 528 -21.88 -21.56 11.90
N THR A 529 -20.86 -20.72 11.77
CA THR A 529 -19.45 -21.13 11.88
C THR A 529 -19.22 -21.65 13.29
N ARG A 530 -19.20 -22.98 13.46
CA ARG A 530 -18.79 -23.61 14.71
C ARG A 530 -17.28 -23.44 14.86
N ILE A 531 -16.86 -22.68 15.86
CA ILE A 531 -15.52 -22.74 16.42
C ILE A 531 -15.67 -23.47 17.77
N SER A 532 -15.07 -24.64 17.90
CA SER A 532 -14.95 -25.41 19.15
C SER A 532 -13.56 -25.25 19.74
#